data_AF-A0A950EGX3-F1
#
_entry.id   AF-A0A950EGX3-F1
#
_cell.length_a   1.000
_cell.length_b   1.000
_cell.length_c   1.000
_cell.angle_alpha   90.00
_cell.angle_beta   90.00
_cell.angle_gamma   90.00
#
_symmetry.space_group_name_H-M   'P 1'
#
loop_
_entity.id
_entity.type
_entity.pdbx_description
1 polymer ?
#
loop_
_entity_poly.entity_id
_entity_poly.type
_entity_poly.pdbx_seq_one_letter_code
_entity_poly.pdbx_strand_id
1 'polypeptide(L)'
;MDRSRKITSPDGLLQLAVLREANDIIVGFIGFEWHTHGDLLSAEYERRGEGILSQDAAVERFIGEVVSGRWPIVVSRVQGAIQGVWVSADVQSEFKYQRPGDVLEVRRWDGKAWPS
;
A
#
# COMPACT_ATOMS: atom_id res chain seq x y z
N MET A 1 -24.63 -2.19 2.34
CA MET A 1 -24.26 -0.97 1.60
C MET A 1 -22.75 -0.96 1.49
N ASP A 2 -22.22 -1.28 0.32
CA ASP A 2 -20.80 -1.25 0.02
C ASP A 2 -20.32 0.22 0.06
N ARG A 3 -19.67 0.61 1.17
CA ARG A 3 -19.06 1.93 1.33
C ARG A 3 -17.56 1.82 1.07
N SER A 4 -17.18 1.27 -0.09
CA SER A 4 -15.78 1.25 -0.49
C SER A 4 -15.37 2.60 -1.12
N ARG A 5 -14.41 3.29 -0.51
CA ARG A 5 -13.74 4.46 -1.13
C ARG A 5 -12.63 3.92 -2.04
N LYS A 6 -12.58 4.37 -3.28
CA LYS A 6 -11.56 3.94 -4.27
C LYS A 6 -10.79 5.14 -4.78
N ILE A 7 -9.47 4.99 -4.94
CA ILE A 7 -8.58 6.01 -5.47
C ILE A 7 -7.72 5.33 -6.53
N THR A 8 -7.66 5.90 -7.74
CA THR A 8 -6.87 5.36 -8.84
C THR A 8 -5.59 6.17 -8.99
N SER A 9 -4.46 5.50 -9.24
CA SER A 9 -3.18 6.17 -9.47
C SER A 9 -3.25 7.02 -10.75
N PRO A 10 -2.44 8.10 -10.86
CA PRO A 10 -2.48 8.98 -12.03
C PRO A 10 -2.22 8.28 -13.37
N ASP A 11 -1.43 7.20 -13.36
CA ASP A 11 -1.13 6.38 -14.55
C ASP A 11 -2.18 5.28 -14.81
N GLY A 12 -3.23 5.20 -13.98
CA GLY A 12 -4.32 4.23 -14.11
C GLY A 12 -3.95 2.79 -13.73
N LEU A 13 -2.70 2.52 -13.32
CA LEU A 13 -2.22 1.16 -13.13
C LEU A 13 -2.70 0.54 -11.80
N LEU A 14 -2.82 1.36 -10.75
CA LEU A 14 -3.12 0.90 -9.40
C LEU A 14 -4.42 1.54 -8.91
N GLN A 15 -5.18 0.76 -8.15
CA GLN A 15 -6.37 1.28 -7.46
C GLN A 15 -6.31 0.87 -6.00
N LEU A 16 -6.31 1.85 -5.11
CA LEU A 16 -6.35 1.66 -3.66
C LEU A 16 -7.81 1.72 -3.20
N ALA A 17 -8.23 0.77 -2.38
CA ALA A 17 -9.56 0.71 -1.81
C ALA A 17 -9.53 0.71 -0.28
N VAL A 18 -10.52 1.37 0.30
CA VAL A 18 -10.83 1.34 1.73
C VAL A 18 -12.14 0.61 1.89
N LEU A 19 -12.14 -0.48 2.64
CA LEU A 19 -13.33 -1.24 3.00
C LEU A 19 -13.60 -1.06 4.50
N ARG A 20 -14.82 -0.69 4.85
CA ARG A 20 -15.25 -0.60 6.26
C ARG A 20 -16.07 -1.83 6.61
N GLU A 21 -15.59 -2.55 7.61
CA GLU A 21 -16.30 -3.67 8.22
C GLU A 21 -16.85 -3.26 9.59
N ALA A 22 -17.54 -4.17 10.28
CA ALA A 22 -18.24 -3.85 11.52
C ALA A 22 -17.32 -3.31 12.62
N ASN A 23 -16.08 -3.81 12.70
CA ASN A 23 -15.13 -3.49 13.76
C ASN A 23 -13.75 -3.05 13.25
N ASP A 24 -13.59 -2.86 11.94
CA ASP A 24 -12.28 -2.59 11.34
C ASP A 24 -12.39 -1.85 9.99
N ILE A 25 -11.26 -1.30 9.55
CA ILE A 25 -11.08 -0.61 8.28
C ILE A 25 -9.91 -1.25 7.55
N ILE A 26 -10.19 -1.88 6.41
CA ILE A 26 -9.20 -2.54 5.58
C ILE A 26 -8.78 -1.59 4.45
N VAL A 27 -7.48 -1.50 4.19
CA VAL A 27 -6.90 -0.76 3.06
C VAL A 27 -6.05 -1.69 2.22
N GLY A 28 -6.31 -1.77 0.92
CA GLY A 28 -5.55 -2.64 0.02
C GLY A 28 -5.63 -2.22 -1.44
N PHE A 29 -4.82 -2.86 -2.29
CA PHE A 29 -4.87 -2.64 -3.73
C PHE A 29 -5.89 -3.59 -4.38
N ILE A 30 -6.80 -3.04 -5.17
CA ILE A 30 -7.81 -3.85 -5.88
C ILE A 30 -7.13 -4.81 -6.84
N GLY A 31 -7.50 -6.08 -6.75
CA GLY A 31 -6.97 -7.16 -7.58
C GLY A 31 -5.71 -7.83 -7.03
N PHE A 32 -5.26 -7.45 -5.83
CA PHE A 32 -4.06 -8.00 -5.20
C PHE A 32 -4.33 -8.42 -3.76
N GLU A 33 -3.58 -9.40 -3.26
CA GLU A 33 -3.81 -9.96 -1.92
C GLU A 33 -3.41 -9.02 -0.79
N TRP A 34 -2.45 -8.11 -1.03
CA TRP A 34 -1.94 -7.23 0.00
C TRP A 34 -3.01 -6.25 0.49
N HIS A 35 -3.15 -6.21 1.80
CA HIS A 35 -3.93 -5.23 2.53
C HIS A 35 -3.36 -5.03 3.92
N THR A 36 -3.78 -3.96 4.57
CA THR A 36 -3.53 -3.67 5.98
C THR A 36 -4.84 -3.29 6.67
N HIS A 37 -4.81 -3.24 7.99
CA HIS A 37 -5.96 -2.99 8.84
C HIS A 37 -5.77 -1.69 9.63
N GLY A 38 -6.88 -1.06 10.01
CA GLY A 38 -6.85 0.24 10.67
C GLY A 38 -6.22 0.17 12.06
N ASP A 39 -6.42 -0.94 12.77
CA ASP A 39 -5.78 -1.22 14.05
C ASP A 39 -4.27 -1.41 13.93
N LEU A 40 -3.81 -2.12 12.90
CA LEU A 40 -2.38 -2.32 12.60
C LEU A 40 -1.70 -1.00 12.24
N LEU A 41 -2.35 -0.17 11.42
CA LEU A 41 -1.85 1.16 11.07
C LEU A 41 -1.77 2.05 12.31
N SER A 42 -2.81 2.06 13.16
CA SER A 42 -2.82 2.80 14.41
C SER A 42 -1.65 2.40 15.31
N ALA A 43 -1.47 1.09 15.52
CA ALA A 43 -0.37 0.56 16.34
C ALA A 43 1.01 0.87 15.75
N GLU A 44 1.14 0.87 14.41
CA GLU A 44 2.39 1.23 13.73
C GLU A 44 2.75 2.71 13.93
N TYR A 45 1.80 3.63 13.78
CA TYR A 45 2.05 5.06 14.04
C TYR A 45 2.39 5.31 15.51
N GLU A 46 1.74 4.61 16.44
CA GLU A 46 2.08 4.68 17.86
C GLU A 46 3.51 4.18 18.13
N ARG A 47 3.90 3.01 17.58
CA ARG A 47 5.28 2.48 17.69
C ARG A 47 6.34 3.42 17.15
N ARG A 48 6.00 4.22 16.14
CA ARG A 48 6.88 5.23 15.55
C ARG A 48 6.95 6.54 16.36
N GLY A 49 6.21 6.64 17.47
CA GLY A 49 6.20 7.82 18.33
C GLY A 49 5.33 8.97 17.81
N GLU A 50 4.38 8.68 16.91
CA GLU A 50 3.56 9.69 16.24
C GLU A 50 2.22 9.95 16.93
N GLY A 51 2.06 9.38 18.14
CA GLY A 51 0.85 9.45 18.95
C GLY A 51 -0.16 8.34 18.65
N ILE A 52 -1.18 8.24 19.51
CA ILE A 52 -2.28 7.29 19.34
C ILE A 52 -3.29 7.89 18.38
N LEU A 53 -3.51 7.23 17.24
CA LEU A 53 -4.53 7.60 16.27
C LEU A 53 -5.76 6.69 16.42
N SER A 54 -6.95 7.17 16.04
CA SER A 54 -8.04 6.24 15.78
C SER A 54 -7.76 5.45 14.50
N GLN A 55 -8.40 4.29 14.31
CA GLN A 55 -8.28 3.54 13.04
C GLN A 55 -8.61 4.42 11.82
N ASP A 56 -9.66 5.24 11.91
CA ASP A 56 -10.03 6.22 10.89
C ASP A 56 -8.90 7.19 10.56
N ALA A 57 -8.32 7.81 11.59
CA ALA A 57 -7.24 8.78 11.42
C ALA A 57 -5.97 8.12 10.88
N ALA A 58 -5.66 6.90 11.33
CA ALA A 58 -4.54 6.11 10.85
C ALA A 58 -4.70 5.74 9.36
N VAL A 59 -5.91 5.32 8.95
CA VAL A 59 -6.22 5.00 7.55
C VAL A 59 -6.15 6.23 6.65
N GLU A 60 -6.78 7.33 7.04
CA GLU A 60 -6.74 8.57 6.23
C GLU A 60 -5.32 9.11 6.10
N ARG A 61 -4.53 9.03 7.18
CA ARG A 61 -3.12 9.39 7.15
C ARG A 61 -2.33 8.48 6.21
N PHE A 62 -2.49 7.18 6.33
CA PHE A 62 -1.82 6.20 5.48
C PHE A 62 -2.14 6.43 4.00
N ILE A 63 -3.41 6.61 3.65
CA ILE A 63 -3.84 6.94 2.29
C ILE A 63 -3.16 8.24 1.81
N GLY A 64 -3.16 9.28 2.65
CA GLY A 64 -2.51 10.55 2.34
C GLY A 64 -1.01 10.38 2.08
N GLU A 65 -0.33 9.56 2.87
CA GLU A 65 1.09 9.24 2.69
C GLU A 65 1.35 8.43 1.42
N VAL A 66 0.52 7.42 1.10
CA VAL A 66 0.63 6.66 -0.15
C VAL A 66 0.41 7.57 -1.36
N VAL A 67 -0.71 8.31 -1.39
CA VAL A 67 -1.09 9.17 -2.52
C VAL A 67 -0.10 10.31 -2.75
N SER A 68 0.52 10.83 -1.68
CA SER A 68 1.59 11.84 -1.79
C SER A 68 2.96 11.25 -2.15
N GLY A 69 3.07 9.93 -2.34
CA GLY A 69 4.30 9.26 -2.73
C GLY A 69 5.34 9.16 -1.62
N ARG A 70 4.91 9.19 -0.35
CA ARG A 70 5.78 9.00 0.84
C ARG A 70 5.98 7.53 1.21
N TRP A 71 5.22 6.63 0.62
CA TRP A 71 5.39 5.18 0.77
C TRP A 71 5.91 4.55 -0.53
N PRO A 72 6.94 3.69 -0.47
CA PRO A 72 7.31 2.84 -1.59
C PRO A 72 6.20 1.83 -1.87
N ILE A 73 5.85 1.72 -3.15
CA ILE A 73 4.95 0.70 -3.66
C ILE A 73 5.80 -0.26 -4.48
N VAL A 74 5.79 -1.53 -4.10
CA VAL A 74 6.45 -2.58 -4.86
C VAL A 74 5.42 -3.23 -5.78
N VAL A 75 5.80 -3.38 -7.04
CA VAL A 75 5.02 -4.05 -8.08
C VAL A 75 5.84 -5.24 -8.56
N SER A 76 5.35 -6.45 -8.26
CA SER A 76 5.94 -7.69 -8.77
C SER A 76 5.33 -8.05 -10.11
N ARG A 77 6.20 -8.36 -11.07
CA ARG A 77 5.81 -8.83 -12.41
C ARG A 77 6.45 -10.17 -12.71
N VAL A 78 5.65 -11.07 -13.26
CA VAL A 78 6.10 -12.35 -13.81
C VAL A 78 5.65 -12.41 -15.26
N GLN A 79 6.60 -12.60 -16.17
CA GLN A 79 6.33 -12.60 -17.63
C GLN A 79 5.59 -11.33 -18.10
N GLY A 80 5.90 -10.17 -17.49
CA GLY A 80 5.29 -8.87 -17.82
C GLY A 80 3.94 -8.58 -17.15
N ALA A 81 3.24 -9.60 -16.65
CA ALA A 81 1.98 -9.43 -15.92
C ALA A 81 2.23 -9.05 -14.45
N ILE A 82 1.46 -8.10 -13.91
CA ILE A 82 1.51 -7.78 -12.48
C ILE A 82 0.92 -8.94 -11.69
N GLN A 83 1.69 -9.50 -10.77
CA GLN A 83 1.28 -10.58 -9.89
C GLN A 83 1.03 -10.11 -8.45
N GLY A 84 1.69 -9.02 -8.04
CA GLY A 84 1.53 -8.51 -6.68
C GLY A 84 1.82 -7.02 -6.61
N VAL A 85 1.11 -6.35 -5.70
CA VAL A 85 1.32 -4.94 -5.37
C VAL A 85 1.21 -4.78 -3.87
N TRP A 86 2.20 -4.18 -3.23
CA TRP A 86 2.20 -3.92 -1.79
C TRP A 86 2.97 -2.65 -1.43
N VAL A 87 2.72 -2.14 -0.23
CA VAL A 87 3.54 -1.08 0.37
C VAL A 87 4.63 -1.73 1.23
N SER A 88 5.85 -1.20 1.17
CA SER A 88 6.97 -1.67 2.00
C SER A 88 7.70 -0.50 2.66
N ALA A 89 8.11 -0.68 3.91
CA ALA A 89 9.01 0.24 4.62
C ALA A 89 10.50 -0.08 4.37
N ASP A 90 10.82 -1.30 3.96
CA ASP A 90 12.18 -1.80 3.75
C ASP A 90 12.30 -2.41 2.36
N VAL A 91 12.39 -1.52 1.37
CA VAL A 91 12.53 -1.88 -0.06
C VAL A 91 13.69 -2.85 -0.30
N GLN A 92 14.80 -2.71 0.44
CA GLN A 92 15.99 -3.57 0.23
C GLN A 92 15.70 -5.01 0.64
N SER A 93 14.88 -5.22 1.66
CA SER A 93 14.47 -6.57 2.07
C SER A 93 13.60 -7.28 1.04
N GLU A 94 12.85 -6.54 0.21
CA GLU A 94 11.91 -7.10 -0.76
C GLU A 94 12.62 -7.89 -1.87
N PHE A 95 13.81 -7.45 -2.27
CA PHE A 95 14.61 -8.12 -3.30
C PHE A 95 15.19 -9.46 -2.84
N LYS A 96 15.20 -9.76 -1.53
CA LYS A 96 15.76 -11.01 -1.00
C LYS A 96 14.99 -12.25 -1.46
N TYR A 97 13.71 -12.09 -1.79
CA TYR A 97 12.82 -13.20 -2.16
C TYR A 97 12.50 -13.24 -3.66
N GLN A 98 13.13 -12.37 -4.47
CA GLN A 98 12.90 -12.32 -5.91
C GLN A 98 13.38 -13.61 -6.58
N ARG A 99 12.49 -14.29 -7.31
CA ARG A 99 12.85 -15.52 -8.03
C ARG A 99 13.40 -15.18 -9.42
N PRO A 100 14.18 -16.09 -10.04
CA PRO A 100 14.63 -15.90 -11.41
C PRO A 100 13.45 -15.68 -12.38
N GLY A 101 13.45 -14.56 -13.08
CA GLY A 101 12.37 -14.17 -14.01
C GLY A 101 11.31 -13.24 -13.43
N ASP A 102 11.30 -13.05 -12.10
CA ASP A 102 10.49 -12.01 -11.44
C ASP A 102 11.15 -10.65 -11.67
N VAL A 103 10.34 -9.62 -11.89
CA VAL A 103 10.78 -8.23 -11.90
C VAL A 103 10.07 -7.50 -10.78
N LEU A 104 10.83 -7.00 -9.80
CA LEU A 104 10.33 -6.07 -8.80
C LEU A 104 10.59 -4.64 -9.26
N GLU A 105 9.51 -3.91 -9.49
CA GLU A 105 9.51 -2.47 -9.72
C GLU A 105 9.16 -1.77 -8.40
N VAL A 106 9.95 -0.77 -8.00
CA VAL A 106 9.64 0.06 -6.85
C VAL A 106 9.29 1.45 -7.33
N ARG A 107 8.08 1.90 -7.02
CA ARG A 107 7.50 3.14 -7.52
C ARG A 107 6.78 3.91 -6.44
N ARG A 108 6.48 5.17 -6.74
CA ARG A 108 5.53 5.99 -6.00
C ARG A 108 4.13 5.85 -6.61
N TRP A 109 3.15 6.41 -5.90
CA TRP A 109 1.77 6.47 -6.38
C TRP A 109 1.63 7.14 -7.75
N ASP A 110 2.40 8.18 -8.03
CA ASP A 110 2.40 8.91 -9.30
C ASP A 110 3.01 8.15 -10.49
N GLY A 111 3.48 6.92 -10.29
CA GLY A 111 4.07 6.09 -11.34
C GLY A 111 5.56 6.30 -11.56
N LYS A 112 6.18 7.26 -10.87
CA LYS A 112 7.63 7.45 -10.95
C LYS A 112 8.34 6.43 -10.08
N ALA A 113 9.55 6.05 -10.50
CA ALA A 113 10.44 5.21 -9.71
C ALA A 113 10.64 5.78 -8.31
N TRP A 114 10.73 4.89 -7.32
CA TRP A 114 11.14 5.24 -5.98
C TRP A 114 12.64 5.64 -6.01
N PRO A 115 13.03 6.76 -5.37
CA PRO A 115 14.43 7.16 -5.35
C PRO A 115 15.27 6.12 -4.61
N SER A 116 16.38 5.72 -5.23
CA SER A 116 17.40 4.83 -4.64
C SER A 116 18.20 5.51 -3.56
#